data_AF-A0A0D4CLI2-F1
#
_entry.id   AF-A0A0D4CLI2-F1
#
_cell.length_a   1.000
_cell.length_b   1.000
_cell.length_c   1.000
_cell.angle_alpha   90.00
_cell.angle_beta   90.00
_cell.angle_gamma   90.00
#
_symmetry.space_group_name_H-M   'P 1'
#
loop_
_entity.id
_entity.type
_entity.pdbx_description
1 polymer ?
#
loop_
_entity_poly.entity_id
_entity_poly.type
_entity_poly.pdbx_seq_one_letter_code
_entity_poly.pdbx_strand_id
1 'polypeptide(L)' 'MRTIGKEIMIIIWSFILGDVLGYIAGQLESCTVNYVTTGIVAVVVALLATNCISLISKQANPEKAAK' A
#
# COMPACT_ATOMS: atom_id res chain seq x y z
N MET A 1 -7.21 15.93 -11.26
CA MET A 1 -6.28 15.06 -12.01
C MET A 1 -5.16 14.47 -11.15
N ARG A 2 -4.61 15.17 -10.13
CA ARG A 2 -3.46 14.68 -9.34
C ARG A 2 -3.73 13.50 -8.40
N THR A 3 -4.96 13.29 -7.95
CA THR A 3 -5.30 12.23 -6.97
C THR A 3 -5.56 10.87 -7.63
N ILE A 4 -6.28 10.83 -8.75
CA ILE A 4 -6.66 9.57 -9.43
C ILE A 4 -5.42 8.83 -9.96
N GLY A 5 -4.47 9.55 -10.55
CA GLY A 5 -3.22 8.94 -11.02
C GLY A 5 -2.36 8.38 -9.89
N LYS A 6 -2.45 8.95 -8.68
CA LYS A 6 -1.74 8.45 -7.50
C LYS A 6 -2.31 7.11 -7.04
N GLU A 7 -3.63 7.01 -6.94
CA GLU A 7 -4.31 5.76 -6.53
C GLU A 7 -4.05 4.62 -7.52
N ILE A 8 -4.07 4.90 -8.83
CA ILE A 8 -3.74 3.89 -9.86
C ILE A 8 -2.31 3.38 -9.70
N MET A 9 -1.35 4.29 -9.50
CA MET A 9 0.05 3.90 -9.26
C MET A 9 0.19 3.07 -7.99
N ILE A 10 -0.50 3.43 -6.90
CA ILE A 10 -0.50 2.65 -5.67
C ILE A 10 -1.02 1.24 -5.95
N ILE A 11 -2.18 1.10 -6.61
CA ILE A 11 -2.76 -0.21 -6.92
C ILE A 11 -1.80 -1.09 -7.73
N ILE A 12 -1.21 -0.56 -8.80
CA ILE A 12 -0.30 -1.32 -9.67
C ILE A 12 0.95 -1.76 -8.90
N TRP A 13 1.61 -0.83 -8.21
CA TRP A 13 2.87 -1.12 -7.52
C TRP A 13 2.67 -2.01 -6.29
N SER A 14 1.57 -1.83 -5.56
CA SER A 14 1.26 -2.63 -4.38
C SER A 14 0.87 -4.06 -4.74
N PHE A 15 0.20 -4.28 -5.87
CA PHE A 15 -0.10 -5.63 -6.34
C PHE A 15 1.20 -6.38 -6.68
N ILE A 16 2.08 -5.76 -7.49
CA ILE A 16 3.34 -6.38 -7.93
C ILE A 16 4.27 -6.65 -6.74
N LEU A 17 4.49 -5.65 -5.87
CA LEU A 17 5.38 -5.81 -4.71
C LEU A 17 4.80 -6.78 -3.67
N GLY A 18 3.47 -6.81 -3.54
CA GLY A 18 2.76 -7.76 -2.68
C GLY A 18 3.01 -9.21 -3.08
N ASP A 19 2.92 -9.51 -4.37
CA ASP A 19 3.18 -10.86 -4.87
C ASP A 19 4.66 -11.25 -4.77
N VAL A 20 5.58 -10.31 -4.96
CA VAL A 20 7.02 -10.57 -4.72
C VAL A 20 7.29 -10.89 -3.25
N LEU A 21 6.71 -10.12 -2.31
CA LEU A 21 6.81 -10.41 -0.88
C LEU A 21 6.14 -11.74 -0.52
N GLY A 22 4.98 -12.02 -1.10
CA GLY A 22 4.26 -13.28 -0.94
C GLY A 22 5.08 -14.48 -1.38
N TYR A 23 5.72 -14.40 -2.56
CA TYR A 23 6.62 -15.44 -3.05
C TYR A 23 7.78 -15.70 -2.07
N ILE A 24 8.46 -14.64 -1.61
CA ILE A 24 9.59 -14.79 -0.67
C ILE A 24 9.13 -15.41 0.64
N ALA A 25 8.01 -14.94 1.20
CA ALA A 25 7.44 -15.46 2.45
C ALA A 25 7.00 -16.92 2.30
N GLY A 26 6.35 -17.28 1.19
CA GLY A 26 5.94 -18.66 0.89
C GLY A 26 7.11 -19.63 0.82
N GLN A 27 8.23 -19.20 0.24
CA GLN A 27 9.46 -20.01 0.20
C GLN A 27 10.09 -20.16 1.58
N LEU A 28 9.92 -19.18 2.47
CA LEU A 28 10.46 -19.22 3.84
C LEU A 28 9.66 -20.17 4.75
N GLU A 29 8.33 -20.21 4.57
CA GLU A 29 7.41 -21.06 5.36
C GLU A 29 7.12 -22.42 4.70
N SER A 30 7.66 -22.68 3.50
CA SER A 30 7.35 -23.85 2.66
C SER A 30 5.84 -24.06 2.45
N CYS A 31 5.08 -22.95 2.39
CA CYS A 31 3.64 -22.95 2.25
C CYS A 31 3.22 -22.52 0.84
N THR A 32 2.13 -23.07 0.33
CA THR A 32 1.59 -22.70 -0.98
C THR A 32 0.92 -21.32 -0.89
N VAL A 33 1.44 -20.34 -1.62
CA VAL A 33 0.90 -18.99 -1.66
C VAL A 33 -0.08 -18.84 -2.82
N ASN A 34 -1.26 -18.30 -2.54
CA ASN A 34 -2.20 -17.88 -3.56
C ASN A 34 -1.93 -16.42 -3.95
N TYR A 35 -1.28 -16.22 -5.10
CA TYR A 35 -0.89 -14.91 -5.61
C TYR A 35 -2.08 -13.95 -5.80
N VAL A 36 -3.24 -14.44 -6.22
CA VAL A 36 -4.41 -13.56 -6.39
C VAL A 36 -4.86 -12.97 -5.05
N THR A 37 -4.92 -13.81 -4.02
CA THR A 37 -5.30 -13.37 -2.67
C THR A 37 -4.25 -12.43 -2.10
N THR A 38 -2.96 -12.76 -2.24
CA THR A 38 -1.86 -11.95 -1.70
C THR A 38 -1.79 -10.57 -2.36
N GLY A 39 -1.88 -10.51 -3.69
CA GLY A 39 -1.90 -9.24 -4.42
C GLY A 39 -3.09 -8.35 -4.03
N ILE A 40 -4.28 -8.91 -3.87
CA ILE A 40 -5.47 -8.14 -3.42
C ILE A 40 -5.26 -7.61 -2.00
N VAL A 41 -4.77 -8.45 -1.08
CA VAL A 41 -4.49 -8.05 0.31
C VAL A 41 -3.45 -6.93 0.34
N ALA A 42 -2.38 -7.03 -0.45
CA ALA A 42 -1.34 -6.02 -0.53
C ALA A 42 -1.88 -4.67 -1.04
N VAL A 43 -2.77 -4.68 -2.04
CA VAL A 43 -3.42 -3.45 -2.53
C VAL A 43 -4.28 -2.81 -1.46
N VAL A 44 -5.11 -3.58 -0.74
CA VAL A 44 -5.96 -3.06 0.33
C VAL A 44 -5.13 -2.44 1.45
N VAL A 45 -4.06 -3.12 1.89
CA VAL A 45 -3.16 -2.62 2.93
C VAL A 45 -2.47 -1.34 2.47
N ALA A 46 -2.00 -1.26 1.23
CA ALA A 46 -1.34 -0.08 0.71
C ALA A 46 -2.28 1.13 0.57
N LEU A 47 -3.52 0.92 0.14
CA LEU A 47 -4.54 1.98 0.10
C LEU A 47 -4.82 2.51 1.51
N LEU A 48 -4.97 1.62 2.50
CA LEU A 48 -5.16 2.04 3.90
C LEU A 48 -3.94 2.81 4.43
N ALA A 49 -2.74 2.26 4.25
CA ALA A 49 -1.51 2.86 4.75
C ALA A 49 -1.28 4.26 4.16
N THR A 50 -1.43 4.42 2.85
CA THR A 50 -1.22 5.71 2.17
C THR A 50 -2.26 6.76 2.56
N ASN A 51 -3.52 6.36 2.81
CA ASN A 51 -4.54 7.26 3.34
C ASN A 51 -4.24 7.67 4.79
N CYS A 52 -3.86 6.73 5.66
CA CYS A 52 -3.45 7.02 7.04
C CYS A 52 -2.24 7.97 7.09
N ILE A 53 -1.20 7.71 6.29
CA ILE A 53 -0.02 8.59 6.20
C ILE A 53 -0.44 9.99 5.77
N SER A 54 -1.30 10.10 4.76
CA SER A 54 -1.78 11.40 4.29
C SER A 54 -2.56 12.17 5.37
N LEU A 55 -3.33 11.48 6.21
CA LEU A 55 -4.04 12.10 7.34
C LEU A 55 -3.07 12.56 8.43
N ILE A 56 -2.13 11.71 8.84
CA ILE A 56 -1.12 12.02 9.85
C ILE A 56 -0.26 13.20 9.39
N SER A 57 0.26 13.16 8.15
CA SER A 57 1.07 14.25 7.59
C SER A 57 0.31 15.58 7.53
N LYS A 58 -1.01 15.55 7.35
CA LYS A 58 -1.85 16.75 7.34
C LYS A 58 -2.04 17.34 8.73
N GLN A 59 -2.15 16.50 9.76
CA GLN A 59 -2.22 16.93 11.16
C GLN A 59 -0.86 17.40 11.69
N ALA A 60 0.22 16.78 11.24
CA ALA A 60 1.59 17.11 11.63
C ALA A 60 2.16 18.36 10.93
N ASN A 61 1.41 19.03 10.04
CA ASN A 61 1.89 20.22 9.36
C ASN A 61 1.79 21.46 10.28
N PRO A 62 2.91 21.99 10.81
CA PRO A 62 2.91 23.12 11.75
C PRO A 62 2.45 24.44 11.11
N GLU A 63 2.49 24.55 9.77
CA GLU A 63 2.11 25.76 9.04
C GLU A 63 0.62 26.09 9.15
N LYS A 64 -0.22 25.09 9.46
CA LYS A 64 -1.66 25.29 9.75
C LYS A 64 -1.97 25.63 11.21
N ALA A 65 -1.04 25.42 12.13
CA ALA A 65 -1.21 25.77 13.54
C ALA A 65 -0.87 27.24 13.83
N ALA A 66 -0.14 27.90 12.92
CA ALA A 66 0.32 29.28 13.05
C ALA A 66 -0.64 30.34 12.43
N LYS A 67 -1.79 29.94 11.89
CA LYS A 67 -2.77 30.83 11.26
C LYS A 67 -4.18 30.55 11.79
#